data_AF-A0A2A4RF77-F1
#
_entry.id   AF-A0A2A4RF77-F1
#
_cell.length_a   1.000
_cell.length_b   1.000
_cell.length_c   1.000
_cell.angle_alpha   90.00
_cell.angle_beta   90.00
_cell.angle_gamma   90.00
#
_symmetry.space_group_name_H-M   'P 1'
#
loop_
_entity.id
_entity.type
_entity.pdbx_description
1 polymer ?
#
loop_
_entity_poly.entity_id
_entity_poly.type
_entity_poly.pdbx_seq_one_letter_code
_entity_poly.pdbx_strand_id
1 'polypeptide(L)'
;MKTIYKLFAIIILMLLTNRINAQSTELSYTLNSNSISFMGQNIVVSSTLAKSGNTFIWNQQADDDVESLSFNILNTSEEWNQETSTGSNTYTMTLDNLQAVLVLTGSNSGLNAVLTLTANISEVETYIFNINSISYQ
;
A
#
# COMPACT_ATOMS: atom_id res chain seq x y z
N MET A 1 34.51 -26.46 40.19
CA MET A 1 34.78 -25.41 39.18
C MET A 1 34.20 -25.72 37.80
N LYS A 2 34.31 -26.95 37.25
CA LYS A 2 33.82 -27.29 35.89
C LYS A 2 32.32 -27.05 35.62
N THR A 3 31.46 -27.09 36.64
CA THR A 3 30.00 -26.92 36.51
C THR A 3 29.55 -25.47 36.36
N ILE A 4 30.30 -24.52 36.93
CA ILE A 4 29.98 -23.08 36.88
C ILE A 4 30.17 -22.51 35.47
N TYR A 5 31.21 -22.94 34.75
CA TYR A 5 31.45 -22.51 33.37
C TYR A 5 30.36 -22.97 32.39
N LYS A 6 29.77 -24.16 32.64
CA LYS A 6 28.65 -24.66 31.83
C LYS A 6 27.39 -23.82 32.04
N LEU A 7 27.12 -23.42 33.28
CA LEU A 7 25.97 -22.57 33.59
C LEU A 7 26.11 -21.18 32.96
N PHE A 8 27.33 -20.63 33.00
CA PHE A 8 27.64 -19.33 32.40
C PHE A 8 27.50 -19.35 30.87
N ALA A 9 27.94 -20.43 30.22
CA ALA A 9 27.79 -20.59 28.77
C ALA A 9 26.32 -20.66 28.32
N ILE A 10 25.46 -21.32 29.09
CA ILE A 10 24.03 -21.44 28.77
C ILE A 10 23.31 -20.08 28.90
N ILE A 11 23.65 -19.29 29.91
CA ILE A 11 23.08 -17.94 30.12
C ILE A 11 23.48 -16.99 28.98
N ILE A 12 24.75 -17.03 28.56
CA ILE A 12 25.24 -16.25 27.40
C ILE A 12 24.51 -16.69 26.12
N LEU A 13 24.30 -17.99 25.93
CA LEU A 13 23.61 -18.52 24.75
C LEU A 13 22.13 -18.09 24.69
N MET A 14 21.44 -18.04 25.84
CA MET A 14 20.05 -17.57 25.90
C MET A 14 19.93 -16.06 25.61
N LEU A 15 20.87 -15.24 26.09
CA LEU A 15 20.87 -13.79 25.85
C LEU A 15 21.07 -13.42 24.37
N LEU A 16 21.67 -14.31 23.57
CA LEU A 16 21.90 -14.09 22.13
C LEU A 16 20.68 -14.44 21.26
N THR A 17 19.65 -15.09 21.81
CA THR A 17 18.51 -15.61 21.02
C THR A 17 17.26 -14.74 20.99
N ASN A 18 17.22 -13.62 21.71
CA ASN A 18 16.05 -12.73 21.75
C ASN A 18 16.03 -11.68 20.63
N ARG A 19 16.35 -12.07 19.39
CA ARG A 19 15.95 -11.26 18.23
C ARG A 19 14.60 -11.76 17.75
N ILE A 20 13.55 -11.30 18.44
CA ILE A 20 12.19 -11.36 17.94
C ILE A 20 12.19 -10.54 16.65
N ASN A 21 12.23 -11.21 15.50
CA ASN A 21 11.93 -10.55 14.24
C ASN A 21 10.48 -10.12 14.35
N ALA A 22 10.24 -8.82 14.55
CA ALA A 22 8.94 -8.24 14.28
C ALA A 22 8.70 -8.47 12.79
N GLN A 23 7.99 -9.55 12.46
CA GLN A 23 7.43 -9.70 11.13
C GLN A 23 6.47 -8.53 10.98
N SER A 24 6.89 -7.54 10.19
CA SER A 24 5.99 -6.51 9.68
C SER A 24 4.88 -7.26 8.94
N THR A 25 3.69 -7.33 9.53
CA THR A 25 2.51 -7.81 8.82
C THR A 25 2.32 -6.85 7.66
N GLU A 26 2.61 -7.30 6.44
CA GLU A 26 2.43 -6.46 5.26
C GLU A 26 0.94 -6.14 5.12
N LEU A 27 0.60 -4.87 5.30
CA LEU A 27 -0.77 -4.38 5.22
C LEU A 27 -1.39 -4.82 3.88
N SER A 28 -2.55 -5.47 3.87
CA SER A 28 -3.24 -5.87 2.63
C SER A 28 -4.68 -5.38 2.68
N TYR A 29 -5.13 -4.74 1.59
CA TYR A 29 -6.45 -4.11 1.55
C TYR A 29 -6.97 -3.94 0.12
N THR A 30 -8.27 -3.71 0.01
CA THR A 30 -8.95 -3.29 -1.21
C THR A 30 -9.76 -2.02 -0.94
N LEU A 31 -9.52 -0.98 -1.74
CA LEU A 31 -10.32 0.23 -1.80
C LEU A 31 -11.33 0.11 -2.94
N ASN A 32 -12.55 0.60 -2.72
CA ASN A 32 -13.56 0.73 -3.77
C ASN A 32 -13.88 2.20 -4.01
N SER A 33 -14.01 2.57 -5.27
CA SER A 33 -14.45 3.89 -5.73
C SER A 33 -15.51 3.73 -6.81
N ASN A 34 -16.45 4.66 -6.89
CA ASN A 34 -17.43 4.74 -7.98
C ASN A 34 -17.18 5.91 -8.93
N SER A 35 -16.12 6.70 -8.68
CA SER A 35 -15.73 7.79 -9.57
C SER A 35 -14.27 8.19 -9.39
N ILE A 36 -13.68 8.70 -10.47
CA ILE A 36 -12.31 9.19 -10.48
C ILE A 36 -12.33 10.61 -11.00
N SER A 37 -11.61 11.52 -10.33
CA SER A 37 -11.30 12.83 -10.90
C SER A 37 -10.01 12.75 -11.71
N PHE A 38 -10.10 13.08 -12.99
CA PHE A 38 -8.98 13.11 -13.94
C PHE A 38 -9.04 14.41 -14.75
N MET A 39 -7.93 15.13 -14.84
CA MET A 39 -7.87 16.46 -15.47
C MET A 39 -8.96 17.44 -14.98
N GLY A 40 -9.31 17.35 -13.69
CA GLY A 40 -10.35 18.18 -13.05
C GLY A 40 -11.79 17.79 -13.38
N GLN A 41 -12.00 16.72 -14.15
CA GLN A 41 -13.33 16.18 -14.47
C GLN A 41 -13.62 14.94 -13.64
N ASN A 42 -14.84 14.84 -13.10
CA ASN A 42 -15.28 13.64 -12.40
C ASN A 42 -15.88 12.64 -13.38
N ILE A 43 -15.26 11.47 -13.49
CA ILE A 43 -15.64 10.38 -14.37
C ILE A 43 -16.32 9.30 -13.54
N VAL A 44 -17.51 8.88 -13.93
CA VAL A 44 -18.23 7.77 -13.27
C VAL A 44 -17.69 6.46 -13.80
N VAL A 45 -16.84 5.82 -13.00
CA VAL A 45 -16.19 4.54 -13.31
C VAL A 45 -16.07 3.77 -12.01
N SER A 46 -16.51 2.51 -12.00
CA SER A 46 -16.30 1.67 -10.82
C SER A 46 -14.83 1.26 -10.81
N SER A 47 -14.16 1.40 -9.67
CA SER A 47 -12.75 1.09 -9.56
C SER A 47 -12.43 0.42 -8.24
N THR A 48 -11.60 -0.62 -8.33
CA THR A 48 -11.03 -1.30 -7.17
C THR A 48 -9.54 -1.13 -7.18
N LEU A 49 -8.97 -0.76 -6.04
CA LEU A 49 -7.53 -0.63 -5.84
C LEU A 49 -7.11 -1.62 -4.75
N ALA A 50 -6.38 -2.67 -5.12
CA ALA A 50 -6.00 -3.75 -4.22
C ALA A 50 -4.49 -3.81 -4.00
N LYS A 51 -4.06 -3.75 -2.74
CA LYS A 51 -2.66 -3.94 -2.34
C LYS A 51 -2.51 -5.32 -1.69
N SER A 52 -1.59 -6.11 -2.23
CA SER A 52 -1.23 -7.43 -1.68
C SER A 52 0.27 -7.66 -1.86
N GLY A 53 0.98 -7.79 -0.75
CA GLY A 53 2.44 -7.87 -0.74
C GLY A 53 3.10 -6.68 -1.46
N ASN A 54 3.97 -6.99 -2.42
CA ASN A 54 4.65 -6.01 -3.28
C ASN A 54 3.87 -5.64 -4.56
N THR A 55 2.60 -6.01 -4.68
CA THR A 55 1.80 -5.71 -5.87
C THR A 55 0.62 -4.80 -5.52
N PHE A 56 0.33 -3.88 -6.42
CA PHE A 56 -0.87 -3.07 -6.39
C PHE A 56 -1.64 -3.26 -7.71
N ILE A 57 -2.93 -3.58 -7.62
CA ILE A 57 -3.78 -3.81 -8.79
C ILE A 57 -4.89 -2.76 -8.80
N TRP A 58 -5.01 -2.03 -9.90
CA TRP A 58 -6.14 -1.16 -10.18
C TRP A 58 -7.01 -1.82 -11.26
N ASN A 59 -8.22 -2.21 -10.89
CA ASN A 59 -9.24 -2.59 -11.86
C ASN A 59 -10.21 -1.42 -12.04
N GLN A 60 -10.53 -1.11 -13.29
CA GLN A 60 -11.56 -0.16 -13.66
C GLN A 60 -12.63 -0.85 -14.51
N GLN A 61 -13.88 -0.51 -14.24
CA GLN A 61 -15.03 -0.97 -15.01
C GLN A 61 -15.86 0.24 -15.45
N ALA A 62 -15.95 0.43 -16.76
CA ALA A 62 -16.85 1.36 -17.41
C ALA A 62 -17.74 0.56 -18.35
N ASP A 63 -19.06 0.59 -18.11
CA ASP A 63 -20.03 -0.23 -18.81
C ASP A 63 -19.68 -1.74 -18.76
N ASP A 64 -19.55 -2.38 -19.93
CA ASP A 64 -19.21 -3.81 -20.07
C ASP A 64 -17.69 -4.06 -20.20
N ASP A 65 -16.86 -3.01 -20.24
CA ASP A 65 -15.41 -3.12 -20.36
C ASP A 65 -14.73 -3.10 -18.98
N VAL A 66 -13.84 -4.07 -18.76
CA VAL A 66 -13.01 -4.17 -17.56
C VAL A 66 -11.55 -4.11 -17.96
N GLU A 67 -10.82 -3.14 -17.41
CA GLU A 67 -9.38 -3.02 -17.57
C GLU A 67 -8.68 -3.18 -16.22
N SER A 68 -7.50 -3.78 -16.23
CA SER A 68 -6.69 -4.05 -15.04
C SER A 68 -5.25 -3.60 -15.27
N LEU A 69 -4.75 -2.75 -14.38
CA LEU A 69 -3.36 -2.31 -14.33
C LEU A 69 -2.69 -2.89 -13.09
N SER A 70 -1.52 -3.52 -13.27
CA SER A 70 -0.76 -4.14 -12.19
C SER A 70 0.57 -3.43 -12.00
N PHE A 71 0.76 -2.83 -10.83
CA PHE A 71 1.95 -2.10 -10.45
C PHE A 71 2.82 -2.94 -9.52
N ASN A 72 4.14 -2.91 -9.75
CA ASN A 72 5.11 -3.45 -8.82
C ASN A 72 5.55 -2.38 -7.82
N ILE A 73 5.39 -2.64 -6.53
CA ILE A 73 5.77 -1.73 -5.45
C ILE A 73 7.28 -1.83 -5.23
N LEU A 74 7.97 -0.70 -5.38
CA LEU A 74 9.41 -0.57 -5.18
C LEU A 74 9.73 -0.14 -3.75
N ASN A 75 8.99 0.85 -3.23
CA ASN A 75 9.20 1.41 -1.90
C ASN A 75 7.85 1.73 -1.26
N THR A 76 7.81 1.64 0.07
CA THR A 76 6.65 2.01 0.88
C THR A 76 7.04 2.93 2.02
N SER A 77 6.11 3.78 2.41
CA SER A 77 6.10 4.51 3.68
C SER A 77 4.70 4.35 4.24
N GLU A 78 4.57 3.54 5.30
CA GLU A 78 3.27 3.16 5.87
C GLU A 78 3.14 3.67 7.30
N GLU A 79 2.29 4.68 7.50
CA GLU A 79 1.90 5.24 8.80
C GLU A 79 0.40 5.01 9.05
N TRP A 80 -0.11 3.84 8.65
CA TRP A 80 -1.53 3.53 8.67
C TRP A 80 -1.97 2.84 9.97
N ASN A 81 -3.08 3.31 10.51
CA ASN A 81 -3.83 2.59 11.54
C ASN A 81 -5.03 1.89 10.89
N GLN A 82 -4.96 0.57 10.82
CA GLN A 82 -5.99 -0.28 10.22
C GLN A 82 -7.32 -0.25 11.00
N GLU A 83 -7.27 -0.14 12.33
CA GLU A 83 -8.48 -0.16 13.17
C GLU A 83 -9.36 1.06 12.90
N THR A 84 -8.74 2.21 12.69
CA THR A 84 -9.44 3.48 12.45
C THR A 84 -9.48 3.87 10.98
N SER A 85 -8.76 3.16 10.10
CA SER A 85 -8.55 3.53 8.69
C SER A 85 -8.05 4.96 8.53
N THR A 86 -7.09 5.36 9.38
CA THR A 86 -6.50 6.71 9.38
C THR A 86 -4.99 6.65 9.23
N GLY A 87 -4.39 7.73 8.76
CA GLY A 87 -2.95 7.84 8.56
C GLY A 87 -2.61 8.10 7.10
N SER A 88 -1.37 7.80 6.72
CA SER A 88 -0.90 7.99 5.35
C SER A 88 -0.05 6.80 4.91
N ASN A 89 -0.32 6.30 3.71
CA ASN A 89 0.54 5.36 3.01
C ASN A 89 1.01 5.96 1.69
N THR A 90 2.31 5.89 1.43
CA THR A 90 2.89 6.23 0.12
C THR A 90 3.51 4.98 -0.49
N TYR A 91 3.14 4.69 -1.73
CA TYR A 91 3.69 3.62 -2.53
C TYR A 91 4.38 4.22 -3.74
N THR A 92 5.69 4.00 -3.87
CA THR A 92 6.40 4.23 -5.13
C THR A 92 6.43 2.92 -5.89
N MET A 93 5.94 2.95 -7.12
CA MET A 93 5.66 1.76 -7.92
C MET A 93 6.12 1.95 -9.37
N THR A 94 6.09 0.86 -10.12
CA THR A 94 6.32 0.85 -11.57
C THR A 94 5.24 0.07 -12.27
N LEU A 95 4.79 0.58 -13.42
CA LEU A 95 3.98 -0.14 -14.41
C LEU A 95 4.79 -0.14 -15.71
N ASP A 96 5.26 -1.31 -16.11
CA ASP A 96 6.24 -1.45 -17.19
C ASP A 96 7.47 -0.54 -16.97
N ASN A 97 7.58 0.55 -17.75
CA ASN A 97 8.65 1.55 -17.65
C ASN A 97 8.16 2.90 -17.10
N LEU A 98 6.89 3.00 -16.68
CA LEU A 98 6.30 4.21 -16.11
C LEU A 98 6.52 4.21 -14.60
N GLN A 99 6.89 5.36 -14.04
CA GLN A 99 6.90 5.53 -12.59
C GLN A 99 5.49 5.87 -12.12
N ALA A 100 5.10 5.31 -10.98
CA ALA A 100 3.83 5.58 -10.36
C ALA A 100 4.04 5.91 -8.88
N VAL A 101 3.29 6.88 -8.36
CA VAL A 101 3.22 7.17 -6.93
C VAL A 101 1.76 7.15 -6.52
N LEU A 102 1.41 6.28 -5.59
CA LEU A 102 0.11 6.28 -4.94
C LEU A 102 0.24 6.82 -3.52
N VAL A 103 -0.58 7.81 -3.19
CA VAL A 103 -0.73 8.32 -1.83
C VAL A 103 -2.14 8.02 -1.36
N LEU A 104 -2.26 7.19 -0.32
CA LEU A 104 -3.51 6.92 0.39
C LEU A 104 -3.49 7.67 1.71
N THR A 105 -4.50 8.50 1.94
CA THR A 105 -4.70 9.26 3.18
C THR A 105 -6.06 8.93 3.77
N GLY A 106 -6.09 8.72 5.08
CA GLY A 106 -7.30 8.45 5.83
C GLY A 106 -7.42 9.37 7.03
N SER A 107 -8.62 9.89 7.23
CA SER A 107 -8.94 10.80 8.33
C SER A 107 -10.40 10.65 8.75
N ASN A 108 -10.80 11.38 9.79
CA ASN A 108 -12.19 11.41 10.24
C ASN A 108 -13.17 11.95 9.19
N SER A 109 -12.70 12.66 8.15
CA SER A 109 -13.54 13.14 7.05
C SER A 109 -13.67 12.13 5.90
N GLY A 110 -12.95 11.01 5.95
CA GLY A 110 -12.97 9.96 4.93
C GLY A 110 -11.59 9.58 4.41
N LEU A 111 -11.61 8.82 3.31
CA LEU A 111 -10.44 8.27 2.63
C LEU A 111 -10.22 8.99 1.31
N ASN A 112 -8.97 9.25 0.97
CA ASN A 112 -8.57 9.85 -0.29
C ASN A 112 -7.35 9.11 -0.85
N ALA A 113 -7.43 8.69 -2.11
CA ALA A 113 -6.32 8.04 -2.81
C ALA A 113 -5.97 8.85 -4.06
N VAL A 114 -4.68 9.13 -4.24
CA VAL A 114 -4.16 9.89 -5.38
C VAL A 114 -3.09 9.07 -6.05
N LEU A 115 -3.32 8.65 -7.29
CA LEU A 115 -2.33 7.98 -8.14
C LEU A 115 -1.78 8.98 -9.14
N THR A 116 -0.46 9.08 -9.18
CA THR A 116 0.27 9.88 -10.16
C THR A 116 1.09 8.95 -11.03
N LEU A 117 0.86 8.97 -12.34
CA LEU A 117 1.65 8.25 -13.34
C LEU A 117 2.59 9.24 -14.03
N THR A 118 3.84 8.83 -14.23
CA THR A 118 4.88 9.63 -14.87
C THR A 118 5.51 8.80 -15.99
N ALA A 119 5.19 9.16 -17.23
CA ALA A 119 5.70 8.47 -18.42
C ALA A 119 7.09 8.96 -18.85
N ASN A 120 7.43 10.21 -18.53
CA ASN A 120 8.71 10.89 -18.71
C ASN A 120 8.75 12.12 -17.78
N ILE A 121 9.85 12.89 -17.75
CA ILE A 121 9.97 14.12 -16.90
C ILE A 121 8.89 15.20 -17.15
N SER A 122 8.08 15.08 -18.20
CA SER A 122 7.12 16.11 -18.64
C SER A 122 5.67 15.65 -18.73
N GLU A 123 5.41 14.34 -18.72
CA GLU A 123 4.06 13.78 -18.84
C GLU A 123 3.67 13.16 -17.51
N VAL A 124 2.80 13.89 -16.80
CA VAL A 124 2.31 13.51 -15.48
C VAL A 124 0.78 13.45 -15.55
N GLU A 125 0.23 12.29 -15.23
CA GLU A 125 -1.20 12.05 -15.13
C GLU A 125 -1.56 11.84 -13.66
N THR A 126 -2.62 12.51 -13.19
CA THR A 126 -3.07 12.39 -11.80
C THR A 126 -4.53 11.95 -11.76
N TYR A 127 -4.77 10.87 -11.04
CA TYR A 127 -6.07 10.28 -10.78
C TYR A 127 -6.38 10.42 -9.30
N ILE A 128 -7.50 11.03 -8.97
CA ILE A 128 -7.99 11.14 -7.59
C ILE A 128 -9.22 10.25 -7.46
N PHE A 129 -9.12 9.22 -6.62
CA PHE A 129 -10.19 8.27 -6.43
C PHE A 129 -11.09 8.73 -5.27
N ASN A 130 -12.39 8.84 -5.54
CA ASN A 130 -13.39 9.09 -4.52
C ASN A 130 -13.69 7.79 -3.79
N ILE A 131 -12.92 7.48 -2.75
CA ILE A 131 -12.98 6.20 -2.05
C ILE A 131 -14.27 6.09 -1.20
N ASN A 132 -15.04 5.05 -1.47
CA ASN A 132 -16.30 4.76 -0.78
C ASN A 132 -16.09 3.81 0.41
N SER A 133 -15.12 2.91 0.31
CA SER A 133 -14.85 1.90 1.34
C SER A 133 -13.44 1.36 1.24
N ILE A 134 -12.90 0.90 2.36
CA ILE A 134 -11.72 0.05 2.45
C ILE A 134 -12.10 -1.27 3.13
N SER A 135 -11.52 -2.37 2.67
CA SER A 135 -11.61 -3.68 3.31
C SER A 135 -10.20 -4.23 3.48
N TYR A 136 -9.95 -4.91 4.60
CA TYR A 136 -8.64 -5.48 4.91
C TYR A 136 -8.68 -7.00 4.82
N GLN A 137 -7.54 -7.62 4.50
CA GLN A 137 -7.37 -9.07 4.40
C GLN A 137 -6.50 -9.62 5.52
#